data_AF-A0A368FBH4-F1
#
_entry.id   AF-A0A368FBH4-F1
#
_cell.length_a   1.000
_cell.length_b   1.000
_cell.length_c   1.000
_cell.angle_alpha   90.00
_cell.angle_beta   90.00
_cell.angle_gamma   90.00
#
_symmetry.space_group_name_H-M   'P 1'
#
loop_
_entity.id
_entity.type
_entity.pdbx_description
1 polymer ?
#
loop_
_entity_poly.entity_id
_entity_poly.type
_entity_poly.pdbx_seq_one_letter_code
_entity_poly.pdbx_strand_id
1 'polypeptide(L)'
;MGRYIRNPYLGKEAASSEEVTEKWLEQAVKTIADQIINREFDDEEKQDVGPYTGLSGVAFALNKAAPIVGSKAASAAEKCWQYCERSSSRQARFLCGDLGLYVTQMSNPEMRQSLVEKIEKLSVTLAKVGCFTATANFYDLLSDTEERAVRESADWLMSTQDDEGNFASSVKWIGRERGDDQLVHWCHGAPGVILLCLTMWKRYGEQKYFKNLDLCVT
;
A
#
# COMPACT_ATOMS: atom_id res chain seq x y z
N MET A 1 11.43 22.62 19.59
CA MET A 1 10.58 22.92 18.42
C MET A 1 9.43 21.92 18.43
N GLY A 2 8.17 22.36 18.41
CA GLY A 2 7.04 21.44 18.43
C GLY A 2 7.03 20.57 17.17
N ARG A 3 6.65 19.29 17.30
CA ARG A 3 6.56 18.34 16.16
C ARG A 3 5.33 18.56 15.26
N TYR A 4 4.56 19.63 15.50
CA TYR A 4 3.31 19.91 14.79
C TYR A 4 3.23 21.38 14.39
N ILE A 5 2.61 21.62 13.24
CA ILE A 5 2.19 22.95 12.79
C ILE A 5 0.86 23.26 13.48
N ARG A 6 0.66 24.49 13.97
CA ARG A 6 -0.65 24.89 14.51
C ARG A 6 -1.70 24.78 13.42
N ASN A 7 -2.76 24.02 13.67
CA ASN A 7 -3.89 23.91 12.77
C ASN A 7 -4.58 25.28 12.65
N PRO A 8 -4.55 25.95 11.47
CA PRO A 8 -5.14 27.28 11.30
C PRO A 8 -6.68 27.26 11.28
N TYR A 9 -7.28 26.06 11.20
CA TYR A 9 -8.72 25.87 11.06
C TYR A 9 -9.45 25.60 12.38
N LEU A 10 -8.72 25.57 13.50
CA LEU A 10 -9.31 25.30 14.81
C LEU A 10 -10.33 26.40 15.19
N GLY A 11 -11.58 26.01 15.45
CA GLY A 11 -12.70 26.91 15.70
C GLY A 11 -13.34 27.53 14.44
N LYS A 12 -12.91 27.11 13.25
CA LYS A 12 -13.46 27.53 11.94
C LYS A 12 -13.73 26.35 11.02
N GLU A 13 -13.80 25.14 11.57
CA GLU A 13 -13.81 23.89 10.82
C GLU A 13 -14.98 23.83 9.83
N ALA A 14 -16.18 24.19 10.29
CA ALA A 14 -17.39 24.19 9.44
C ALA A 14 -17.26 25.18 8.27
N ALA A 15 -16.95 26.45 8.57
CA ALA A 15 -16.81 27.49 7.54
C ALA A 15 -15.69 27.18 6.54
N SER A 16 -14.52 26.70 7.02
CA SER A 16 -13.42 26.34 6.13
C SER A 16 -13.69 25.08 5.30
N SER A 17 -14.53 24.16 5.78
CA SER A 17 -14.93 22.99 4.99
C SER A 17 -15.83 23.36 3.80
N GLU A 18 -16.63 24.41 3.92
CA GLU A 18 -17.50 24.89 2.84
C GLU A 18 -16.70 25.48 1.66
N GLU A 19 -15.47 25.94 1.91
CA GLU A 19 -14.56 26.43 0.87
C GLU A 19 -13.98 25.28 0.00
N VAL A 20 -13.97 24.05 0.53
CA VAL A 20 -13.42 22.86 -0.14
C VAL A 20 -14.48 22.26 -1.07
N THR A 21 -14.58 22.84 -2.27
CA THR A 21 -15.47 22.34 -3.33
C THR A 21 -14.79 21.29 -4.21
N GLU A 22 -15.58 20.49 -4.94
CA GLU A 22 -15.05 19.54 -5.94
C GLU A 22 -14.15 20.23 -6.96
N LYS A 23 -14.57 21.38 -7.48
CA LYS A 23 -13.76 22.19 -8.41
C LYS A 23 -12.45 22.66 -7.79
N TRP A 24 -12.46 23.02 -6.51
CA TRP A 24 -11.24 23.40 -5.79
C TRP A 24 -10.28 22.20 -5.67
N LEU A 25 -10.80 21.02 -5.33
CA LEU A 25 -10.03 19.77 -5.25
C LEU A 25 -9.43 19.40 -6.62
N GLU A 26 -10.22 19.45 -7.69
CA GLU A 26 -9.73 19.19 -9.04
C GLU A 26 -8.60 20.14 -9.43
N GLN A 27 -8.73 21.42 -9.10
CA GLN A 27 -7.71 22.42 -9.38
C GLN A 27 -6.43 22.15 -8.58
N ALA A 28 -6.55 21.78 -7.30
CA ALA A 28 -5.42 21.39 -6.47
C ALA A 28 -4.70 20.16 -7.03
N VAL A 29 -5.45 19.13 -7.43
CA VAL A 29 -4.90 17.93 -8.09
C VAL A 29 -4.15 18.29 -9.36
N LYS A 30 -4.72 19.15 -10.22
CA LYS A 30 -4.06 19.63 -11.44
C LYS A 30 -2.77 20.36 -11.14
N THR A 31 -2.77 21.27 -10.17
CA THR A 31 -1.59 22.05 -9.77
C THR A 31 -0.46 21.15 -9.26
N ILE A 32 -0.76 20.22 -8.36
CA ILE A 32 0.24 19.30 -7.80
C ILE A 32 0.75 18.34 -8.89
N ALA A 33 -0.15 17.78 -9.70
CA ALA A 33 0.24 16.90 -10.81
C ALA A 33 1.14 17.64 -11.81
N ASP A 34 0.86 18.89 -12.13
CA ASP A 34 1.71 19.69 -13.02
C ASP A 34 3.09 19.96 -12.42
N GLN A 35 3.20 20.19 -11.11
CA GLN A 35 4.50 20.30 -10.45
C GLN A 35 5.29 18.98 -10.54
N ILE A 36 4.63 17.84 -10.33
CA ILE A 36 5.25 16.51 -10.40
C ILE A 36 5.67 16.18 -11.84
N ILE A 37 4.84 16.49 -12.84
CA ILE A 37 5.12 16.19 -14.26
C ILE A 37 6.31 17.00 -14.78
N ASN A 38 6.45 18.25 -14.34
CA ASN A 38 7.47 19.16 -14.83
C ASN A 38 8.78 19.16 -14.02
N ARG A 39 8.87 18.37 -12.93
CA ARG A 39 10.11 18.24 -12.16
C ARG A 39 11.09 17.30 -12.87
N GLU A 40 12.37 17.51 -12.63
CA GLU A 40 13.39 16.53 -13.02
C GLU A 40 13.47 15.41 -11.98
N PHE A 41 13.68 14.18 -12.45
CA PHE A 41 14.00 13.03 -11.61
C PHE A 41 15.51 12.84 -11.60
N ASP A 42 16.11 12.80 -10.43
CA ASP A 42 17.53 12.52 -10.29
C ASP A 42 17.84 11.03 -10.52
N ASP A 43 19.12 10.67 -10.47
CA ASP A 43 19.56 9.30 -10.74
C ASP A 43 19.36 8.34 -9.56
N GLU A 44 19.18 8.86 -8.34
CA GLU A 44 18.86 8.05 -7.16
C GLU A 44 17.38 7.65 -7.19
N GLU A 45 16.49 8.59 -7.47
CA GLU A 45 15.05 8.34 -7.64
C GLU A 45 14.77 7.33 -8.75
N LYS A 46 15.50 7.38 -9.86
CA LYS A 46 15.36 6.41 -10.96
C LYS A 46 15.77 4.99 -10.59
N GLN A 47 16.56 4.82 -9.52
CA GLN A 47 16.99 3.51 -9.04
C GLN A 47 16.00 2.91 -8.01
N ASP A 48 15.25 3.76 -7.30
CA ASP A 48 14.23 3.31 -6.35
C ASP A 48 12.91 2.98 -7.07
N VAL A 49 12.58 1.69 -7.07
CA VAL A 49 11.38 1.14 -7.71
C VAL A 49 10.18 1.02 -6.78
N GLY A 50 10.36 1.22 -5.47
CA GLY A 50 9.30 1.00 -4.49
C GLY A 50 8.24 2.10 -4.51
N PRO A 51 6.96 1.81 -4.26
CA PRO A 51 5.91 2.83 -4.32
C PRO A 51 5.92 3.82 -3.15
N TYR A 52 6.69 3.56 -2.09
CA TYR A 52 6.75 4.43 -0.92
C TYR A 52 7.64 5.66 -1.13
N THR A 53 8.80 5.47 -1.76
CA THR A 53 9.81 6.52 -1.97
C THR A 53 10.25 6.65 -3.44
N GLY A 54 9.95 5.65 -4.27
CA GLY A 54 10.40 5.55 -5.64
C GLY A 54 9.35 5.95 -6.68
N LEU A 55 9.76 5.86 -7.95
CA LEU A 55 8.99 6.37 -9.09
C LEU A 55 7.70 5.61 -9.34
N SER A 56 7.54 4.37 -8.85
CA SER A 56 6.30 3.62 -9.02
C SER A 56 5.14 4.22 -8.21
N GLY A 57 5.43 4.86 -7.07
CA GLY A 57 4.45 5.59 -6.27
C GLY A 57 3.99 6.87 -6.96
N VAL A 58 4.95 7.59 -7.54
CA VAL A 58 4.70 8.75 -8.40
C VAL A 58 3.84 8.36 -9.60
N ALA A 59 4.18 7.26 -10.27
CA ALA A 59 3.44 6.71 -11.39
C ALA A 59 1.99 6.37 -11.00
N PHE A 60 1.81 5.71 -9.86
CA PHE A 60 0.48 5.38 -9.34
C PHE A 60 -0.37 6.62 -9.08
N ALA A 61 0.21 7.63 -8.40
CA ALA A 61 -0.49 8.87 -8.09
C ALA A 61 -0.91 9.61 -9.38
N LEU A 62 -0.01 9.72 -10.36
CA LEU A 62 -0.31 10.34 -11.66
C LEU A 62 -1.36 9.56 -12.45
N ASN A 63 -1.30 8.23 -12.45
CA ASN A 63 -2.31 7.41 -13.13
C ASN A 63 -3.69 7.55 -12.46
N LYS A 64 -3.75 7.64 -11.13
CA LYS A 64 -4.99 7.92 -10.40
C LYS A 64 -5.53 9.33 -10.65
N ALA A 65 -4.65 10.29 -10.89
CA ALA A 65 -5.02 11.66 -11.26
C ALA A 65 -5.42 11.81 -12.73
N ALA A 66 -5.11 10.84 -13.60
CA ALA A 66 -5.35 10.92 -15.05
C ALA A 66 -6.80 11.23 -15.47
N PRO A 67 -7.86 10.73 -14.79
CA PRO A 67 -9.24 11.12 -15.10
C PRO A 67 -9.51 12.62 -14.94
N ILE A 68 -8.78 13.30 -14.05
CA ILE A 68 -8.94 14.74 -13.74
C ILE A 68 -7.95 15.58 -14.56
N VAL A 69 -6.72 15.11 -14.70
CA VAL A 69 -5.58 15.85 -15.26
C VAL A 69 -5.41 15.62 -16.77
N GLY A 70 -5.96 14.52 -17.28
CA GLY A 70 -5.91 14.11 -18.68
C GLY A 70 -4.69 13.27 -19.06
N SER A 71 -4.50 13.10 -20.36
CA SER A 71 -3.50 12.20 -20.95
C SER A 71 -2.06 12.52 -20.53
N LYS A 72 -1.75 13.80 -20.24
CA LYS A 72 -0.42 14.21 -19.75
C LYS A 72 0.02 13.44 -18.49
N ALA A 73 -0.91 13.22 -17.56
CA ALA A 73 -0.62 12.49 -16.33
C ALA A 73 -0.45 10.98 -16.59
N ALA A 74 -1.28 10.40 -17.47
CA ALA A 74 -1.13 9.00 -17.88
C ALA A 74 0.21 8.76 -18.58
N SER A 75 0.62 9.62 -19.51
CA SER A 75 1.90 9.51 -20.20
C SER A 75 3.10 9.71 -19.25
N ALA A 76 2.99 10.58 -18.27
CA ALA A 76 4.04 10.77 -17.25
C ALA A 76 4.13 9.56 -16.31
N ALA A 77 2.99 8.96 -15.92
CA ALA A 77 2.96 7.73 -15.15
C ALA A 77 3.66 6.58 -15.89
N GLU A 78 3.36 6.40 -17.17
CA GLU A 78 3.98 5.38 -18.01
C GLU A 78 5.51 5.55 -18.09
N LYS A 79 5.99 6.77 -18.29
CA LYS A 79 7.44 7.06 -18.26
C LYS A 79 8.08 6.69 -16.91
N CYS A 80 7.41 6.97 -15.80
CA CYS A 80 7.90 6.63 -14.46
C CYS A 80 8.00 5.11 -14.28
N TRP A 81 7.00 4.34 -14.73
CA TRP A 81 7.06 2.88 -14.69
C TRP A 81 8.17 2.30 -15.57
N GLN A 82 8.43 2.88 -16.75
CA GLN A 82 9.52 2.45 -17.62
C GLN A 82 10.91 2.60 -16.97
N TYR A 83 11.12 3.60 -16.12
CA TYR A 83 12.35 3.68 -15.33
C TYR A 83 12.44 2.52 -14.32
N CYS A 84 11.32 2.15 -13.70
CA CYS A 84 11.29 1.09 -12.71
C CYS A 84 11.59 -0.29 -13.29
N GLU A 85 11.15 -0.57 -14.52
CA GLU A 85 11.41 -1.86 -15.19
C GLU A 85 12.89 -2.11 -15.50
N ARG A 86 13.73 -1.07 -15.46
CA ARG A 86 15.18 -1.17 -15.73
C ARG A 86 16.00 -1.54 -14.49
N SER A 87 15.40 -1.52 -13.29
CA SER A 87 16.08 -1.86 -12.05
C SER A 87 16.00 -3.37 -11.76
N SER A 88 17.12 -3.95 -11.31
CA SER A 88 17.32 -5.40 -11.17
C SER A 88 17.12 -5.93 -9.73
N SER A 89 16.73 -5.07 -8.80
CA SER A 89 16.63 -5.38 -7.37
C SER A 89 15.39 -6.23 -7.06
N ARG A 90 15.58 -7.55 -6.92
CA ARG A 90 14.50 -8.52 -6.59
C ARG A 90 14.05 -8.47 -5.13
N GLN A 91 13.37 -7.40 -4.71
CA GLN A 91 12.82 -7.30 -3.35
C GLN A 91 11.31 -7.57 -3.35
N ALA A 92 10.91 -8.71 -2.80
CA ALA A 92 9.51 -9.05 -2.55
C ALA A 92 8.94 -8.24 -1.36
N ARG A 93 8.95 -6.91 -1.44
CA ARG A 93 8.34 -5.99 -0.45
C ARG A 93 7.26 -5.18 -1.13
N PHE A 94 6.17 -4.90 -0.43
CA PHE A 94 5.11 -4.08 -0.99
C PHE A 94 5.51 -2.59 -1.07
N LEU A 95 5.84 -1.96 0.06
CA LEU A 95 6.10 -0.52 0.08
C LEU A 95 7.43 -0.12 -0.57
N CYS A 96 8.44 -0.98 -0.51
CA CYS A 96 9.81 -0.66 -0.94
C CYS A 96 10.38 -1.72 -1.90
N GLY A 97 9.54 -2.38 -2.69
CA GLY A 97 9.99 -3.47 -3.57
C GLY A 97 9.06 -3.76 -4.74
N ASP A 98 9.38 -4.82 -5.47
CA ASP A 98 8.81 -5.15 -6.78
C ASP A 98 7.32 -5.49 -6.72
N LEU A 99 6.85 -6.03 -5.59
CA LEU A 99 5.43 -6.29 -5.40
C LEU A 99 4.64 -4.99 -5.49
N GLY A 100 5.14 -3.94 -4.83
CA GLY A 100 4.54 -2.61 -4.90
C GLY A 100 4.49 -2.08 -6.32
N LEU A 101 5.62 -2.16 -7.04
CA LEU A 101 5.71 -1.78 -8.44
C LEU A 101 4.62 -2.47 -9.27
N TYR A 102 4.53 -3.80 -9.22
CA TYR A 102 3.54 -4.53 -10.01
C TYR A 102 2.11 -4.16 -9.64
N VAL A 103 1.81 -4.01 -8.35
CA VAL A 103 0.50 -3.56 -7.88
C VAL A 103 0.14 -2.18 -8.42
N THR A 104 1.09 -1.25 -8.49
CA THR A 104 0.81 0.08 -9.08
C THR A 104 0.45 -0.02 -10.57
N GLN A 105 1.11 -0.93 -11.30
CA GLN A 105 0.88 -1.18 -12.72
C GLN A 105 -0.42 -1.95 -13.02
N MET A 106 -1.02 -2.63 -12.04
CA MET A 106 -2.32 -3.35 -12.20
C MET A 106 -3.48 -2.44 -12.62
N SER A 107 -3.31 -1.13 -12.45
CA SER A 107 -4.26 -0.14 -12.94
C SER A 107 -4.37 -0.13 -14.48
N ASN A 108 -3.35 -0.61 -15.21
CA ASN A 108 -3.39 -0.84 -16.66
C ASN A 108 -4.00 -2.22 -16.99
N PRO A 109 -5.21 -2.29 -17.59
CA PRO A 109 -5.90 -3.55 -17.88
C PRO A 109 -5.12 -4.53 -18.76
N GLU A 110 -4.35 -4.03 -19.73
CA GLU A 110 -3.63 -4.86 -20.72
C GLU A 110 -2.46 -5.63 -20.09
N MET A 111 -1.84 -5.04 -19.07
CA MET A 111 -0.70 -5.65 -18.38
C MET A 111 -1.10 -6.64 -17.29
N ARG A 112 -2.36 -6.59 -16.83
CA ARG A 112 -2.83 -7.34 -15.64
C ARG A 112 -2.45 -8.81 -15.67
N GLN A 113 -2.71 -9.51 -16.77
CA GLN A 113 -2.47 -10.96 -16.83
C GLN A 113 -0.98 -11.31 -16.65
N SER A 114 -0.08 -10.56 -17.31
CA SER A 114 1.37 -10.76 -17.16
C SER A 114 1.90 -10.31 -15.79
N LEU A 115 1.30 -9.27 -15.20
CA LEU A 115 1.63 -8.78 -13.86
C LEU A 115 1.18 -9.78 -12.80
N VAL A 116 0.03 -10.42 -12.98
CA VAL A 116 -0.46 -11.50 -12.12
C VAL A 116 0.55 -12.61 -12.08
N GLU A 117 1.02 -13.14 -13.23
CA GLU A 117 2.04 -14.20 -13.24
C GLU A 117 3.35 -13.79 -12.53
N LYS A 118 3.72 -12.51 -12.58
CA LYS A 118 4.90 -11.97 -11.87
C LYS A 118 4.64 -11.84 -10.37
N ILE A 119 3.46 -11.35 -9.99
CA ILE A 119 3.00 -11.24 -8.61
C ILE A 119 2.86 -12.63 -7.99
N GLU A 120 2.34 -13.60 -8.71
CA GLU A 120 2.24 -15.03 -8.37
C GLU A 120 3.62 -15.64 -8.06
N LYS A 121 4.59 -15.44 -8.95
CA LYS A 121 5.99 -15.85 -8.70
C LYS A 121 6.59 -15.18 -7.46
N LEU A 122 6.24 -13.91 -7.20
CA LEU A 122 6.63 -13.20 -5.99
C LEU A 122 5.81 -13.61 -4.76
N SER A 123 4.55 -13.98 -4.91
CA SER A 123 3.60 -14.28 -3.82
C SER A 123 3.94 -15.59 -3.15
N VAL A 124 4.44 -16.57 -3.90
CA VAL A 124 5.09 -17.78 -3.37
C VAL A 124 6.29 -17.43 -2.47
N THR A 125 6.96 -16.31 -2.74
CA THR A 125 8.04 -15.79 -1.89
C THR A 125 7.48 -14.98 -0.72
N LEU A 126 6.46 -14.14 -0.93
CA LEU A 126 5.80 -13.27 0.07
C LEU A 126 5.00 -14.02 1.14
N ALA A 127 4.40 -15.15 0.78
CA ALA A 127 3.79 -16.09 1.73
C ALA A 127 4.81 -16.54 2.79
N LYS A 128 6.11 -16.53 2.45
CA LYS A 128 7.20 -16.80 3.39
C LYS A 128 7.68 -15.57 4.18
N VAL A 129 7.29 -14.34 3.81
CA VAL A 129 7.84 -13.08 4.38
C VAL A 129 6.82 -12.07 4.92
N GLY A 130 5.51 -12.31 4.81
CA GLY A 130 4.51 -11.60 5.62
C GLY A 130 3.84 -10.35 5.04
N CYS A 131 3.85 -10.12 3.72
CA CYS A 131 3.23 -8.92 3.12
C CYS A 131 1.89 -9.24 2.44
N PHE A 132 0.81 -9.28 3.23
CA PHE A 132 -0.46 -9.89 2.81
C PHE A 132 -1.54 -8.92 2.28
N THR A 133 -1.48 -7.62 2.60
CA THR A 133 -2.55 -6.67 2.28
C THR A 133 -2.69 -6.39 0.79
N ALA A 134 -1.61 -6.53 0.03
CA ALA A 134 -1.57 -6.23 -1.40
C ALA A 134 -2.09 -7.39 -2.26
N THR A 135 -1.66 -8.63 -1.98
CA THR A 135 -2.17 -9.83 -2.64
C THR A 135 -3.66 -10.00 -2.40
N ALA A 136 -4.14 -9.53 -1.25
CA ALA A 136 -5.53 -9.65 -0.87
C ALA A 136 -6.52 -8.79 -1.69
N ASN A 137 -6.04 -7.82 -2.47
CA ASN A 137 -6.90 -7.03 -3.35
C ASN A 137 -6.98 -7.56 -4.79
N PHE A 138 -6.24 -8.63 -5.12
CA PHE A 138 -6.18 -9.22 -6.46
C PHE A 138 -6.54 -10.72 -6.46
N TYR A 139 -7.33 -11.18 -5.49
CA TYR A 139 -7.70 -12.59 -5.34
C TYR A 139 -8.36 -13.22 -6.57
N ASP A 140 -9.16 -12.46 -7.32
CA ASP A 140 -9.85 -12.97 -8.53
C ASP A 140 -8.89 -13.42 -9.63
N LEU A 141 -7.60 -13.16 -9.45
CA LEU A 141 -6.54 -13.45 -10.41
C LEU A 141 -5.58 -14.54 -9.92
N LEU A 142 -5.74 -15.06 -8.70
CA LEU A 142 -4.87 -16.09 -8.13
C LEU A 142 -5.34 -17.49 -8.54
N SER A 143 -4.39 -18.43 -8.72
CA SER A 143 -4.73 -19.85 -8.79
C SER A 143 -5.18 -20.40 -7.43
N ASP A 144 -5.88 -21.54 -7.44
CA ASP A 144 -6.32 -22.24 -6.21
C ASP A 144 -5.16 -22.52 -5.23
N THR A 145 -3.97 -22.81 -5.76
CA THR A 145 -2.79 -23.09 -4.93
C THR A 145 -2.28 -21.84 -4.22
N GLU A 146 -2.33 -20.70 -4.89
CA GLU A 146 -1.88 -19.42 -4.35
C GLU A 146 -2.89 -18.81 -3.41
N GLU A 147 -4.18 -18.94 -3.71
CA GLU A 147 -5.24 -18.57 -2.79
C GLU A 147 -5.09 -19.33 -1.46
N ARG A 148 -4.83 -20.65 -1.52
CA ARG A 148 -4.55 -21.45 -0.33
C ARG A 148 -3.32 -20.95 0.42
N ALA A 149 -2.21 -20.67 -0.28
CA ALA A 149 -0.99 -20.19 0.36
C ALA A 149 -1.20 -18.82 1.04
N VAL A 150 -1.92 -17.89 0.41
CA VAL A 150 -2.26 -16.59 1.01
C VAL A 150 -3.13 -16.79 2.25
N ARG A 151 -4.13 -17.67 2.18
CA ARG A 151 -5.00 -17.98 3.32
C ARG A 151 -4.24 -18.60 4.48
N GLU A 152 -3.42 -19.62 4.24
CA GLU A 152 -2.59 -20.27 5.26
C GLU A 152 -1.63 -19.28 5.93
N SER A 153 -1.07 -18.35 5.15
CA SER A 153 -0.14 -17.35 5.67
C SER A 153 -0.84 -16.26 6.48
N ALA A 154 -2.03 -15.83 6.04
CA ALA A 154 -2.88 -14.94 6.81
C ALA A 154 -3.32 -15.59 8.13
N ASP A 155 -3.70 -16.87 8.10
CA ASP A 155 -4.05 -17.65 9.29
C ASP A 155 -2.89 -17.75 10.27
N TRP A 156 -1.69 -18.03 9.76
CA TRP A 156 -0.48 -17.99 10.57
C TRP A 156 -0.26 -16.61 11.19
N LEU A 157 -0.38 -15.51 10.42
CA LEU A 157 -0.23 -14.16 10.98
C LEU A 157 -1.26 -13.89 12.08
N MET A 158 -2.52 -14.25 11.89
CA MET A 158 -3.57 -14.10 12.91
C MET A 158 -3.23 -14.86 14.20
N SER A 159 -2.56 -16.01 14.10
CA SER A 159 -2.11 -16.77 15.27
C SER A 159 -0.97 -16.11 16.06
N THR A 160 -0.36 -15.06 15.53
CA THR A 160 0.74 -14.33 16.17
C THR A 160 0.32 -13.04 16.87
N GLN A 161 -0.98 -12.71 16.84
CA GLN A 161 -1.52 -11.55 17.57
C GLN A 161 -1.24 -11.72 19.06
N ASP A 162 -0.73 -10.67 19.70
CA ASP A 162 -0.48 -10.68 21.14
C ASP A 162 -1.77 -10.45 21.95
N ASP A 163 -1.67 -10.52 23.27
CA ASP A 163 -2.77 -10.35 24.22
C ASP A 163 -3.29 -8.90 24.30
N GLU A 164 -2.48 -7.93 23.85
CA GLU A 164 -2.88 -6.54 23.64
C GLU A 164 -3.53 -6.32 22.27
N GLY A 165 -3.67 -7.37 21.44
CA GLY A 165 -4.27 -7.27 20.12
C GLY A 165 -3.35 -6.67 19.05
N ASN A 166 -2.07 -6.44 19.36
CA ASN A 166 -1.05 -5.93 18.44
C ASN A 166 -0.32 -7.05 17.69
N PHE A 167 0.46 -6.65 16.67
CA PHE A 167 1.28 -7.54 15.86
C PHE A 167 2.73 -7.08 15.85
N ALA A 168 3.64 -8.04 16.07
CA ALA A 168 5.06 -7.78 16.08
C ALA A 168 5.56 -7.21 14.74
N SER A 169 6.44 -6.20 14.80
CA SER A 169 6.98 -5.55 13.60
C SER A 169 7.87 -6.46 12.72
N SER A 170 8.25 -7.64 13.22
CA SER A 170 8.98 -8.66 12.49
C SER A 170 8.94 -9.99 13.26
N VAL A 171 9.17 -11.12 12.56
CA VAL A 171 9.12 -12.46 13.15
C VAL A 171 9.99 -12.62 14.42
N LYS A 172 11.17 -11.98 14.47
CA LYS A 172 12.05 -12.05 15.66
C LYS A 172 11.46 -11.44 16.93
N TRP A 173 10.42 -10.61 16.81
CA TRP A 173 9.75 -9.93 17.91
C TRP A 173 8.44 -10.60 18.31
N ILE A 174 8.01 -11.68 17.64
CA ILE A 174 6.81 -12.42 18.02
C ILE A 174 7.00 -13.02 19.41
N GLY A 175 6.03 -12.80 20.30
CA GLY A 175 6.06 -13.27 21.68
C GLY A 175 7.12 -12.60 22.57
N ARG A 176 7.64 -11.43 22.16
CA ARG A 176 8.60 -10.65 22.95
C ARG A 176 8.04 -9.27 23.26
N GLU A 177 8.04 -8.90 24.53
CA GLU A 177 7.69 -7.55 24.95
C GLU A 177 8.76 -6.54 24.50
N ARG A 178 8.32 -5.43 23.91
CA ARG A 178 9.17 -4.28 23.58
C ARG A 178 8.93 -3.07 24.48
N GLY A 179 7.99 -3.18 25.43
CA GLY A 179 7.56 -2.06 26.28
C GLY A 179 7.19 -0.85 25.42
N ASP A 180 7.72 0.32 25.77
CA ASP A 180 7.47 1.60 25.08
C ASP A 180 7.95 1.64 23.61
N ASP A 181 8.77 0.67 23.16
CA ASP A 181 9.22 0.53 21.77
C ASP A 181 8.28 -0.35 20.91
N GLN A 182 7.12 -0.74 21.45
CA GLN A 182 6.02 -1.36 20.69
C GLN A 182 5.61 -0.44 19.53
N LEU A 183 5.51 -1.01 18.32
CA LEU A 183 5.09 -0.26 17.13
C LEU A 183 3.61 -0.53 16.88
N VAL A 184 2.81 0.54 16.91
CA VAL A 184 1.36 0.52 16.65
C VAL A 184 1.05 1.53 15.53
N HIS A 185 1.54 1.26 14.33
CA HIS A 185 1.42 2.13 13.17
C HIS A 185 0.89 1.37 11.95
N TRP A 186 0.45 2.10 10.93
CA TRP A 186 0.01 1.49 9.67
C TRP A 186 1.07 0.57 9.02
N CYS A 187 2.35 0.95 9.11
CA CYS A 187 3.43 0.16 8.53
C CYS A 187 3.86 -1.04 9.39
N HIS A 188 3.63 -0.99 10.71
CA HIS A 188 4.02 -2.03 11.66
C HIS A 188 3.05 -2.02 12.84
N GLY A 189 2.30 -3.11 13.02
CA GLY A 189 1.33 -3.27 14.12
C GLY A 189 -0.12 -3.44 13.67
N ALA A 190 -1.03 -3.49 14.64
CA ALA A 190 -2.46 -3.67 14.46
C ALA A 190 -3.09 -2.75 13.40
N PRO A 191 -2.76 -1.44 13.30
CA PRO A 191 -3.40 -0.57 12.32
C PRO A 191 -3.16 -0.98 10.85
N GLY A 192 -2.05 -1.66 10.55
CA GLY A 192 -1.80 -2.22 9.22
C GLY A 192 -2.51 -3.55 8.99
N VAL A 193 -2.55 -4.40 10.02
CA VAL A 193 -3.09 -5.77 9.94
C VAL A 193 -4.62 -5.79 9.95
N ILE A 194 -5.28 -4.79 10.56
CA ILE A 194 -6.75 -4.70 10.57
C ILE A 194 -7.37 -4.69 9.16
N LEU A 195 -6.69 -4.05 8.19
CA LEU A 195 -7.12 -4.01 6.79
C LEU A 195 -7.02 -5.39 6.13
N LEU A 196 -6.01 -6.18 6.51
CA LEU A 196 -5.91 -7.57 6.08
C LEU A 196 -7.07 -8.39 6.67
N CYS A 197 -7.31 -8.31 7.98
CA CYS A 197 -8.39 -9.03 8.65
C CYS A 197 -9.74 -8.74 8.01
N LEU A 198 -10.03 -7.46 7.74
CA LEU A 198 -11.27 -7.05 7.09
C LEU A 198 -11.41 -7.63 5.68
N THR A 199 -10.33 -7.62 4.90
CA THR A 199 -10.30 -8.17 3.54
C THR A 199 -10.53 -9.68 3.56
N MET A 200 -9.85 -10.41 4.45
CA MET A 200 -10.00 -11.85 4.63
C MET A 200 -11.41 -12.22 5.11
N TRP A 201 -11.97 -11.47 6.07
CA TRP A 201 -13.34 -11.68 6.56
C TRP A 201 -14.37 -11.44 5.45
N LYS A 202 -14.26 -10.35 4.69
CA LYS A 202 -15.15 -10.06 3.57
C LYS A 202 -15.13 -11.15 2.50
N ARG A 203 -13.97 -11.78 2.28
CA ARG A 203 -13.79 -12.81 1.25
C ARG A 203 -14.26 -14.20 1.70
N TYR A 204 -13.90 -14.62 2.91
CA TYR A 204 -14.11 -15.99 3.41
C TYR A 204 -15.28 -16.11 4.40
N GLY A 205 -15.75 -15.00 4.97
CA GLY A 205 -16.82 -14.98 5.98
C GLY A 205 -16.43 -15.62 7.32
N GLU A 206 -15.16 -15.97 7.51
CA GLU A 206 -14.71 -16.71 8.69
C GLU A 206 -14.59 -15.80 9.92
N GLN A 207 -15.25 -16.21 11.01
CA GLN A 207 -15.32 -15.43 12.24
C GLN A 207 -13.97 -15.18 12.92
N LYS A 208 -12.95 -16.02 12.64
CA LYS A 208 -11.61 -15.84 13.19
C LYS A 208 -11.03 -14.47 12.80
N TYR A 209 -11.15 -14.06 11.53
CA TYR A 209 -10.66 -12.77 11.07
C TYR A 209 -11.40 -11.60 11.70
N PHE A 210 -12.71 -11.75 11.96
CA PHE A 210 -13.48 -10.73 12.67
C PHE A 210 -13.05 -10.60 14.13
N LYS A 211 -12.80 -11.72 14.82
CA LYS A 211 -12.30 -11.71 16.21
C LYS A 211 -10.93 -11.04 16.32
N ASN A 212 -9.99 -11.39 15.43
CA ASN A 212 -8.67 -10.75 15.41
C ASN A 212 -8.78 -9.25 15.09
N LEU A 213 -9.68 -8.86 14.19
CA LEU A 213 -9.99 -7.47 13.89
C LEU A 213 -10.52 -6.71 15.11
N ASP A 214 -11.44 -7.31 15.87
CA ASP A 214 -12.03 -6.72 17.07
C ASP A 214 -10.96 -6.47 18.15
N LEU A 215 -10.02 -7.41 18.30
CA LEU A 215 -8.87 -7.25 19.19
C LEU A 215 -7.90 -6.15 18.75
N CYS A 216 -7.85 -5.79 17.45
CA CYS A 216 -6.99 -4.69 16.99
C CYS A 216 -7.47 -3.31 17.43
N VAL A 217 -8.72 -3.18 17.88
CA VAL A 217 -9.38 -1.89 18.18
C VAL A 217 -9.71 -1.69 19.65
N THR A 218 -9.44 -2.70 20.50
CA THR A 218 -9.52 -2.65 21.96
C THR A 218 -8.25 -2.10 22.58
#